data_AF-A0AA42ZHZ1-F1
#
_entry.id   AF-A0AA42ZHZ1-F1
#
_cell.length_a   1.000
_cell.length_b   1.000
_cell.length_c   1.000
_cell.angle_alpha   90.00
_cell.angle_beta   90.00
_cell.angle_gamma   90.00
#
_symmetry.space_group_name_H-M   'P 1'
#
loop_
_entity.id
_entity.type
_entity.pdbx_description
1 polymer ?
#
loop_
_entity_poly.entity_id
_entity_poly.type
_entity_poly.pdbx_seq_one_letter_code
_entity_poly.pdbx_strand_id
1 'polypeptide(L)'
;MHKTFRRLLEKATGASEHVIAANIDVRSFTEFGKRVESPDTAMFIKRVYMTIIDEYIPDLSYYKPAGDGLLVVVPYDQWTLKDRARDTVKWCLSLVKKFNTICRNDPMINFAVPDKIGIGLCRGPVTKLIAGRTILDYSGTVLNVASRLMDIARPSGIVFDEGFGLELLHPSTRKLFAKESVFIKGVAEHKPMSIHYTVQNTRVGTSYKKPLAAVQWETETDQLALKEIKARQKRFSYDLKKEPLDPAQLKVKVTFPHVHSGRKKKGLVSFVDFDSYRFDTEAGQPFVEIDYDALAKMLASHEVKDNMQVTIDIKYPTA
;
A
#
# COMPACT_ATOMS: atom_id res chain seq x y z
N MET A 1 -10.78 22.11 -15.37
CA MET A 1 -9.78 21.03 -15.50
C MET A 1 -10.22 19.93 -16.49
N HIS A 2 -11.42 19.34 -16.33
CA HIS A 2 -11.88 18.20 -17.16
C HIS A 2 -11.95 18.45 -18.68
N LYS A 3 -12.47 19.61 -19.14
CA LYS A 3 -12.58 19.90 -20.58
C LYS A 3 -11.21 20.04 -21.27
N THR A 4 -10.26 20.69 -20.61
CA THR A 4 -8.88 20.86 -21.12
C THR A 4 -8.17 19.51 -21.21
N PHE A 5 -8.26 18.69 -20.16
CA PHE A 5 -7.66 17.36 -20.15
C PHE A 5 -8.26 16.47 -21.24
N ARG A 6 -9.59 16.46 -21.39
CA ARG A 6 -10.28 15.71 -22.45
C ARG A 6 -9.78 16.08 -23.85
N ARG A 7 -9.62 17.39 -24.13
CA ARG A 7 -9.11 17.89 -25.42
C ARG A 7 -7.65 17.49 -25.66
N LEU A 8 -6.82 17.44 -24.60
CA LEU A 8 -5.44 16.95 -24.72
C LEU A 8 -5.41 15.45 -25.05
N LEU A 9 -6.28 14.65 -24.45
CA LEU A 9 -6.38 13.20 -24.72
C LEU A 9 -6.73 12.88 -26.18
N GLU A 10 -7.55 13.69 -26.84
CA GLU A 10 -7.90 13.50 -28.27
C GLU A 10 -6.69 13.61 -29.21
N LYS A 11 -5.64 14.31 -28.78
CA LYS A 11 -4.41 14.51 -29.54
C LYS A 11 -3.23 13.73 -28.95
N ALA A 12 -3.48 12.88 -27.96
CA ALA A 12 -2.42 12.25 -27.21
C ALA A 12 -1.81 11.08 -27.99
N THR A 13 -0.48 10.98 -27.94
CA THR A 13 0.29 9.88 -28.53
C THR A 13 1.23 9.28 -27.50
N GLY A 14 1.54 7.99 -27.64
CA GLY A 14 2.57 7.34 -26.83
C GLY A 14 3.96 7.54 -27.42
N ALA A 15 4.95 7.81 -26.57
CA ALA A 15 6.36 7.82 -26.92
C ALA A 15 7.18 7.05 -25.88
N SER A 16 8.16 6.27 -26.33
CA SER A 16 9.08 5.57 -25.41
C SER A 16 10.11 6.55 -24.85
N GLU A 17 10.44 6.43 -23.57
CA GLU A 17 11.47 7.21 -22.89
C GLU A 17 12.15 6.37 -21.81
N HIS A 18 13.43 6.61 -21.57
CA HIS A 18 14.11 6.03 -20.41
C HIS A 18 14.03 6.98 -19.22
N VAL A 19 13.62 6.45 -18.07
CA VAL A 19 13.40 7.26 -16.88
C VAL A 19 13.92 6.57 -15.63
N ILE A 20 14.27 7.38 -14.63
CA ILE A 20 14.31 6.97 -13.23
C ILE A 20 12.96 7.37 -12.62
N ALA A 21 12.25 6.39 -12.07
CA ALA A 21 11.03 6.61 -11.32
C ALA A 21 11.36 6.60 -9.83
N ALA A 22 10.90 7.62 -9.11
CA ALA A 22 10.95 7.70 -7.66
C ALA A 22 9.54 7.76 -7.10
N ASN A 23 9.14 6.76 -6.33
CA ASN A 23 7.89 6.79 -5.59
C ASN A 23 8.18 7.08 -4.11
N ILE A 24 7.63 8.17 -3.60
CA ILE A 24 7.86 8.72 -2.26
C ILE A 24 6.55 8.60 -1.48
N ASP A 25 6.59 8.16 -0.22
CA ASP A 25 5.41 7.90 0.61
C ASP A 25 5.67 8.26 2.08
N VAL A 26 4.68 8.84 2.76
CA VAL A 26 4.80 9.29 4.15
C VAL A 26 4.43 8.15 5.10
N ARG A 27 5.35 7.82 6.02
CA ARG A 27 5.15 6.67 6.90
C ARG A 27 4.20 6.99 8.03
N SER A 28 3.31 6.04 8.30
CA SER A 28 2.25 6.17 9.31
C SER A 28 1.21 7.25 8.96
N PHE A 29 1.07 7.60 7.68
CA PHE A 29 0.10 8.60 7.25
C PHE A 29 -1.35 8.20 7.55
N THR A 30 -1.72 6.93 7.33
CA THR A 30 -3.07 6.44 7.67
C THR A 30 -3.40 6.63 9.16
N GLU A 31 -2.46 6.31 10.06
CA GLU A 31 -2.65 6.52 11.50
C GLU A 31 -2.64 8.00 11.89
N PHE A 32 -1.95 8.85 11.14
CA PHE A 32 -2.04 10.30 11.28
C PHE A 32 -3.42 10.81 10.88
N GLY A 33 -3.94 10.42 9.72
CA GLY A 33 -5.27 10.84 9.24
C GLY A 33 -6.45 10.34 10.10
N LYS A 34 -6.26 9.30 10.92
CA LYS A 34 -7.25 8.88 11.93
C LYS A 34 -7.26 9.75 13.19
N ARG A 35 -6.16 10.45 13.48
CA ARG A 35 -5.96 11.21 14.73
C ARG A 35 -6.13 12.72 14.55
N VAL A 36 -6.06 13.20 13.32
CA VAL A 36 -6.00 14.62 12.99
C VAL A 36 -7.12 14.95 12.01
N GLU A 37 -7.70 16.15 12.17
CA GLU A 37 -8.81 16.60 11.33
C GLU A 37 -8.39 16.74 9.86
N SER A 38 -9.38 16.67 8.96
CA SER A 38 -9.15 16.71 7.52
C SER A 38 -8.41 17.97 7.03
N PRO A 39 -8.70 19.20 7.52
CA PRO A 39 -7.98 20.40 7.10
C PRO A 39 -6.49 20.39 7.47
N ASP A 40 -6.17 19.91 8.66
CA ASP A 40 -4.80 19.79 9.16
C ASP A 40 -4.01 18.74 8.37
N THR A 41 -4.64 17.61 8.07
CA THR A 41 -4.10 16.59 7.18
C THR A 41 -3.78 17.15 5.80
N ALA A 42 -4.67 17.96 5.23
CA ALA A 42 -4.47 18.63 3.95
C ALA A 42 -3.34 19.68 4.00
N MET A 43 -3.23 20.43 5.08
CA MET A 43 -2.16 21.41 5.28
C MET A 43 -0.79 20.74 5.34
N PHE A 44 -0.68 19.64 6.09
CA PHE A 44 0.54 18.85 6.17
C PHE A 44 0.95 18.29 4.80
N ILE A 45 0.04 17.63 4.07
CA ILE A 45 0.33 17.13 2.71
C ILE A 45 0.78 18.25 1.79
N LYS A 46 0.07 19.39 1.80
CA LYS A 46 0.43 20.56 0.98
C LYS A 46 1.87 20.99 1.26
N ARG A 47 2.25 21.09 2.54
CA ARG A 47 3.62 21.47 2.93
C ARG A 47 4.64 20.44 2.44
N VAL A 48 4.37 19.14 2.62
CA VAL A 48 5.22 18.05 2.12
C VAL A 48 5.44 18.18 0.62
N TYR A 49 4.37 18.36 -0.16
CA TYR A 49 4.46 18.46 -1.61
C TYR A 49 5.24 19.69 -2.06
N MET A 50 4.93 20.87 -1.50
CA MET A 50 5.65 22.11 -1.83
C MET A 50 7.14 21.97 -1.51
N THR A 51 7.50 21.47 -0.32
CA THR A 51 8.91 21.28 0.05
C THR A 51 9.62 20.31 -0.90
N ILE A 52 9.02 19.16 -1.25
CA ILE A 52 9.64 18.22 -2.18
C ILE A 52 9.82 18.89 -3.56
N ILE A 53 8.77 19.49 -4.10
CA ILE A 53 8.77 20.08 -5.44
C ILE A 53 9.77 21.24 -5.53
N ASP A 54 9.69 22.18 -4.60
CA ASP A 54 10.43 23.43 -4.68
C ASP A 54 11.90 23.28 -4.24
N GLU A 55 12.18 22.44 -3.23
CA GLU A 55 13.54 22.33 -2.65
C GLU A 55 14.37 21.16 -3.20
N TYR A 56 13.72 20.08 -3.63
CA TYR A 56 14.42 18.84 -4.01
C TYR A 56 14.37 18.54 -5.50
N ILE A 57 13.31 18.97 -6.21
CA ILE A 57 13.13 18.66 -7.64
C ILE A 57 12.61 19.85 -8.48
N PRO A 58 13.16 21.07 -8.31
CA PRO A 58 12.60 22.29 -8.93
C PRO A 58 12.54 22.24 -10.46
N ASP A 59 13.45 21.50 -11.09
CA ASP A 59 13.61 21.46 -12.55
C ASP A 59 12.94 20.24 -13.21
N LEU A 60 12.17 19.43 -12.47
CA LEU A 60 11.57 18.23 -13.05
C LEU A 60 10.30 18.54 -13.84
N SER A 61 10.23 17.93 -15.02
CA SER A 61 9.14 18.12 -15.98
C SER A 61 7.87 17.34 -15.64
N TYR A 62 7.95 16.34 -14.76
CA TYR A 62 6.80 15.52 -14.37
C TYR A 62 6.88 14.98 -12.94
N TYR A 63 5.80 15.23 -12.21
CA TYR A 63 5.48 14.60 -10.95
C TYR A 63 3.95 14.55 -10.80
N LYS A 64 3.44 13.61 -10.02
CA LYS A 64 2.02 13.60 -9.63
C LYS A 64 1.83 13.12 -8.18
N PRO A 65 0.80 13.64 -7.48
CA PRO A 65 0.37 13.07 -6.21
C PRO A 65 0.07 11.57 -6.33
N ALA A 66 0.50 10.81 -5.33
CA ALA A 66 0.26 9.38 -5.21
C ALA A 66 -0.12 9.07 -3.75
N GLY A 67 -1.40 9.27 -3.41
CA GLY A 67 -1.87 9.18 -2.02
C GLY A 67 -1.35 10.36 -1.19
N ASP A 68 -0.63 10.07 -0.12
CA ASP A 68 0.08 11.02 0.74
C ASP A 68 1.51 11.33 0.27
N GLY A 69 1.91 10.73 -0.85
CA GLY A 69 3.23 10.81 -1.42
C GLY A 69 3.28 11.42 -2.81
N LEU A 70 4.43 11.28 -3.48
CA LEU A 70 4.66 11.75 -4.84
C LEU A 70 5.29 10.66 -5.70
N LEU A 71 4.76 10.50 -6.91
CA LEU A 71 5.48 9.87 -8.00
C LEU A 71 6.25 10.93 -8.77
N VAL A 72 7.55 10.74 -8.91
CA VAL A 72 8.48 11.63 -9.60
C VAL A 72 9.15 10.87 -10.73
N VAL A 73 9.22 11.48 -11.92
CA VAL A 73 9.83 10.87 -13.11
C VAL A 73 10.99 11.73 -13.60
N VAL A 74 12.18 11.15 -13.65
CA VAL A 74 13.41 11.80 -14.08
C VAL A 74 13.86 11.19 -15.40
N PRO A 75 13.62 11.85 -16.55
CA PRO A 75 14.06 11.34 -17.85
C PRO A 75 15.59 11.37 -17.94
N TYR A 76 16.14 10.39 -18.65
CA TYR A 76 17.56 10.32 -18.96
C TYR A 76 17.81 9.73 -20.35
N ASP A 77 19.01 9.96 -20.85
CA ASP A 77 19.60 9.30 -22.01
C ASP A 77 20.94 8.65 -21.62
N GLN A 78 21.63 8.07 -22.60
CA GLN A 78 22.91 7.40 -22.37
C GLN A 78 24.02 8.33 -21.83
N TRP A 79 23.90 9.64 -22.04
CA TRP A 79 24.90 10.62 -21.64
C TRP A 79 24.62 11.17 -20.22
N THR A 80 23.35 11.26 -19.87
CA THR A 80 22.88 11.89 -18.63
C THR A 80 22.56 10.89 -17.51
N LEU A 81 22.42 9.60 -17.82
CA LEU A 81 22.03 8.55 -16.85
C LEU A 81 22.81 8.63 -15.53
N LYS A 82 24.14 8.69 -15.61
CA LYS A 82 25.01 8.65 -14.43
C LYS A 82 24.76 9.84 -13.50
N ASP A 83 24.67 11.04 -14.07
CA ASP A 83 24.47 12.26 -13.30
C ASP A 83 23.04 12.32 -12.75
N ARG A 84 22.02 11.99 -13.57
CA ARG A 84 20.63 11.89 -13.13
C ARG A 84 20.44 10.88 -12.00
N ALA A 85 21.08 9.71 -12.06
CA ALA A 85 21.02 8.71 -11.00
C ALA A 85 21.66 9.20 -9.70
N ARG A 86 22.83 9.85 -9.80
CA ARG A 86 23.55 10.42 -8.64
C ARG A 86 22.75 11.53 -7.98
N ASP A 87 22.26 12.48 -8.76
CA ASP A 87 21.47 13.58 -8.27
C ASP A 87 20.18 13.07 -7.64
N THR A 88 19.53 12.08 -8.27
CA THR A 88 18.33 11.43 -7.74
C THR A 88 18.56 10.84 -6.36
N VAL A 89 19.57 9.98 -6.21
CA VAL A 89 19.88 9.38 -4.91
C VAL A 89 20.33 10.43 -3.90
N LYS A 90 21.07 11.46 -4.32
CA LYS A 90 21.54 12.54 -3.44
C LYS A 90 20.36 13.32 -2.84
N TRP A 91 19.40 13.76 -3.65
CA TRP A 91 18.24 14.48 -3.12
C TRP A 91 17.33 13.56 -2.30
N CYS A 92 17.17 12.29 -2.69
CA CYS A 92 16.44 11.30 -1.88
C CYS A 92 17.06 11.13 -0.48
N LEU A 93 18.39 10.99 -0.38
CA LEU A 93 19.10 10.86 0.89
C LEU A 93 18.96 12.11 1.75
N SER A 94 19.05 13.29 1.12
CA SER A 94 18.83 14.57 1.80
C SER A 94 17.39 14.68 2.32
N LEU A 95 16.41 14.22 1.55
CA LEU A 95 15.00 14.24 1.93
C LEU A 95 14.75 13.31 3.12
N VAL A 96 15.20 12.06 3.06
CA VAL A 96 15.11 11.10 4.18
C VAL A 96 15.72 11.68 5.46
N LYS A 97 16.88 12.33 5.35
CA LYS A 97 17.57 12.92 6.51
C LYS A 97 16.82 14.09 7.13
N LYS A 98 16.18 14.94 6.31
CA LYS A 98 15.58 16.21 6.75
C LYS A 98 14.06 16.14 6.93
N PHE A 99 13.41 15.05 6.54
CA PHE A 99 11.95 14.94 6.48
C PHE A 99 11.27 15.32 7.81
N ASN A 100 11.83 14.90 8.95
CA ASN A 100 11.31 15.22 10.29
C ASN A 100 11.34 16.72 10.66
N THR A 101 11.94 17.57 9.83
CA THR A 101 12.04 19.02 10.07
C THR A 101 11.30 19.87 9.03
N ILE A 102 10.71 19.28 7.98
CA ILE A 102 10.08 20.03 6.88
C ILE A 102 8.91 20.91 7.34
N CYS A 103 8.27 20.56 8.45
CA CYS A 103 7.15 21.32 9.02
C CYS A 103 7.54 22.18 10.24
N ARG A 104 8.80 22.15 10.71
CA ARG A 104 9.19 22.68 12.04
C ARG A 104 8.91 24.18 12.21
N ASN A 105 8.92 24.95 11.13
CA ASN A 105 8.74 26.41 11.15
C ASN A 105 7.42 26.85 10.50
N ASP A 106 6.49 25.95 10.26
CA ASP A 106 5.18 26.30 9.72
C ASP A 106 4.21 26.63 10.87
N PRO A 107 3.83 27.90 11.09
CA PRO A 107 2.91 28.27 12.17
C PRO A 107 1.51 27.65 12.01
N MET A 108 1.16 27.17 10.81
CA MET A 108 -0.10 26.47 10.54
C MET A 108 -0.03 24.98 10.90
N ILE A 109 1.15 24.45 11.23
CA ILE A 109 1.33 23.05 11.63
C ILE A 109 1.73 23.04 13.11
N ASN A 110 0.71 23.10 13.98
CA ASN A 110 0.83 23.10 15.43
C ASN A 110 0.43 21.77 16.08
N PHE A 111 0.43 20.69 15.28
CA PHE A 111 0.06 19.33 15.67
C PHE A 111 1.20 18.34 15.37
N ALA A 112 1.15 17.16 15.98
CA ALA A 112 2.14 16.10 15.74
C ALA A 112 2.00 15.55 14.32
N VAL A 113 3.10 15.52 13.57
CA VAL A 113 3.14 15.07 12.17
C VAL A 113 4.00 13.81 12.01
N PRO A 114 3.77 13.01 10.95
CA PRO A 114 4.71 11.97 10.52
C PRO A 114 6.12 12.52 10.32
N ASP A 115 7.12 11.74 10.72
CA ASP A 115 8.54 12.14 10.73
C ASP A 115 9.42 11.28 9.82
N LYS A 116 8.82 10.35 9.07
CA LYS A 116 9.53 9.37 8.22
C LYS A 116 8.90 9.25 6.85
N ILE A 117 9.74 8.91 5.88
CA ILE A 117 9.34 8.60 4.50
C ILE A 117 10.01 7.34 3.99
N GLY A 118 9.31 6.64 3.10
CA GLY A 118 9.88 5.61 2.24
C GLY A 118 10.04 6.10 0.82
N ILE A 119 11.13 5.72 0.16
CA ILE A 119 11.39 6.02 -1.24
C ILE A 119 11.77 4.74 -1.97
N GLY A 120 11.03 4.42 -3.01
CA GLY A 120 11.35 3.36 -3.97
C GLY A 120 11.86 3.95 -5.27
N LEU A 121 13.00 3.46 -5.75
CA LEU A 121 13.61 3.90 -6.99
C LEU A 121 13.72 2.73 -7.97
N CYS A 122 13.36 2.95 -9.23
CA CYS A 122 13.60 1.99 -10.31
C CYS A 122 13.95 2.79 -11.57
N ARG A 123 14.68 2.18 -12.51
CA ARG A 123 14.96 2.82 -13.80
C ARG A 123 14.69 1.88 -14.96
N GLY A 124 14.36 2.44 -16.11
CA GLY A 124 14.18 1.68 -17.33
C GLY A 124 13.27 2.38 -18.33
N PRO A 125 12.85 1.67 -19.39
CA PRO A 125 11.96 2.21 -20.39
C PRO A 125 10.52 2.33 -19.85
N VAL A 126 9.86 3.41 -20.23
CA VAL A 126 8.44 3.70 -19.99
C VAL A 126 7.81 4.27 -21.25
N THR A 127 6.48 4.25 -21.33
CA THR A 127 5.73 4.99 -22.33
C THR A 127 5.20 6.27 -21.70
N LYS A 128 5.58 7.43 -22.24
CA LYS A 128 4.95 8.71 -21.93
C LYS A 128 3.77 8.97 -22.85
N LEU A 129 2.64 9.33 -22.27
CA LEU A 129 1.47 9.83 -22.98
C LEU A 129 1.63 11.35 -23.12
N ILE A 130 1.73 11.84 -24.34
CA ILE A 130 2.03 13.26 -24.61
C ILE A 130 1.01 13.87 -25.56
N ALA A 131 0.67 15.14 -25.37
CA ALA A 131 -0.13 15.95 -26.30
C ALA A 131 0.62 17.25 -26.61
N GLY A 132 1.26 17.31 -27.78
CA GLY A 132 2.18 18.40 -28.11
C GLY A 132 3.40 18.39 -27.18
N ARG A 133 3.61 19.47 -26.42
CA ARG A 133 4.70 19.59 -25.43
C ARG A 133 4.29 19.20 -24.01
N THR A 134 3.03 18.83 -23.79
CA THR A 134 2.51 18.50 -22.47
C THR A 134 2.56 16.99 -22.24
N ILE A 135 3.18 16.58 -21.14
CA ILE A 135 3.14 15.20 -20.65
C ILE A 135 1.86 15.03 -19.85
N LEU A 136 1.06 14.02 -20.21
CA LEU A 136 -0.22 13.72 -19.57
C LEU A 136 -0.08 12.61 -18.53
N ASP A 137 0.65 11.55 -18.84
CA ASP A 137 0.96 10.49 -17.90
C ASP A 137 2.17 9.65 -18.35
N TYR A 138 2.65 8.78 -17.47
CA TYR A 138 3.60 7.72 -17.76
C TYR A 138 2.98 6.36 -17.43
N SER A 139 3.33 5.34 -18.22
CA SER A 139 3.00 3.95 -17.95
C SER A 139 4.21 3.05 -18.21
N GLY A 140 4.32 1.99 -17.41
CA GLY A 140 5.42 1.03 -17.55
C GLY A 140 5.66 0.24 -16.27
N THR A 141 6.33 -0.90 -16.41
CA THR A 141 6.68 -1.79 -15.30
C THR A 141 7.58 -1.09 -14.28
N VAL A 142 8.47 -0.20 -14.73
CA VAL A 142 9.37 0.60 -13.88
C VAL A 142 8.62 1.39 -12.80
N LEU A 143 7.46 1.98 -13.13
CA LEU A 143 6.65 2.73 -12.16
C LEU A 143 6.05 1.82 -11.09
N ASN A 144 5.55 0.65 -11.50
CA ASN A 144 5.02 -0.36 -10.58
C ASN A 144 6.13 -0.89 -9.67
N VAL A 145 7.30 -1.22 -10.23
CA VAL A 145 8.46 -1.68 -9.45
C VAL A 145 8.90 -0.63 -8.44
N ALA A 146 9.07 0.65 -8.85
CA ALA A 146 9.38 1.73 -7.92
C ALA A 146 8.34 1.84 -6.79
N SER A 147 7.05 1.69 -7.10
CA SER A 147 6.01 1.67 -6.06
C SER A 147 6.14 0.50 -5.09
N ARG A 148 6.48 -0.70 -5.57
CA ARG A 148 6.65 -1.87 -4.69
C ARG A 148 7.92 -1.81 -3.86
N LEU A 149 9.00 -1.25 -4.40
CA LEU A 149 10.24 -1.00 -3.66
C LEU A 149 10.02 0.06 -2.58
N MET A 150 9.18 1.07 -2.87
CA MET A 150 8.75 2.03 -1.87
C MET A 150 8.09 1.30 -0.71
N ASP A 151 7.18 0.34 -0.93
CA ASP A 151 6.51 -0.39 0.17
C ASP A 151 7.50 -1.07 1.15
N ILE A 152 8.67 -1.50 0.65
CA ILE A 152 9.75 -2.14 1.41
C ILE A 152 10.57 -1.14 2.23
N ALA A 153 10.61 0.14 1.84
CA ALA A 153 11.42 1.19 2.44
C ALA A 153 10.92 1.64 3.83
N ARG A 154 10.89 0.74 4.81
CA ARG A 154 10.36 0.92 6.18
C ARG A 154 11.45 0.75 7.23
N PRO A 155 11.38 1.41 8.40
CA PRO A 155 10.44 2.47 8.73
C PRO A 155 10.74 3.80 8.02
N SER A 156 11.90 3.94 7.37
CA SER A 156 12.23 5.06 6.50
C SER A 156 13.38 4.66 5.57
N GLY A 157 13.57 5.34 4.45
CA GLY A 157 14.81 5.21 3.67
C GLY A 157 14.57 5.02 2.18
N ILE A 158 15.59 4.51 1.50
CA ILE A 158 15.59 4.32 0.05
C ILE A 158 15.78 2.85 -0.26
N VAL A 159 15.03 2.34 -1.24
CA VAL A 159 15.17 1.00 -1.81
C VAL A 159 15.19 1.09 -3.33
N PHE A 160 16.14 0.42 -3.99
CA PHE A 160 16.13 0.23 -5.45
C PHE A 160 16.45 -1.21 -5.85
N ASP A 161 16.01 -1.62 -7.03
CA ASP A 161 16.40 -2.91 -7.61
C ASP A 161 17.84 -2.89 -8.16
N GLU A 162 18.41 -4.06 -8.38
CA GLU A 162 19.74 -4.21 -8.98
C GLU A 162 19.88 -3.51 -10.34
N GLY A 163 18.81 -3.47 -11.15
CA GLY A 163 18.78 -2.79 -12.44
C GLY A 163 18.96 -1.27 -12.35
N PHE A 164 18.74 -0.65 -11.18
CA PHE A 164 19.05 0.76 -10.96
C PHE A 164 20.54 1.08 -11.16
N GLY A 165 21.44 0.15 -10.82
CA GLY A 165 22.89 0.31 -11.00
C GLY A 165 23.57 1.05 -9.84
N LEU A 166 23.91 0.32 -8.77
CA LEU A 166 24.65 0.84 -7.62
C LEU A 166 25.99 1.49 -8.04
N GLU A 167 26.59 0.98 -9.11
CA GLU A 167 27.83 1.47 -9.72
C GLU A 167 27.71 2.87 -10.32
N LEU A 168 26.50 3.36 -10.62
CA LEU A 168 26.31 4.74 -11.04
C LEU A 168 26.63 5.73 -9.92
N LEU A 169 26.53 5.31 -8.66
CA LEU A 169 26.71 6.17 -7.48
C LEU A 169 28.19 6.39 -7.14
N HIS A 170 28.47 7.46 -6.39
CA HIS A 170 29.80 7.72 -5.84
C HIS A 170 30.17 6.63 -4.79
N PRO A 171 31.43 6.18 -4.70
CA PRO A 171 31.83 5.12 -3.77
C PRO A 171 31.42 5.38 -2.30
N SER A 172 31.47 6.62 -1.83
CA SER A 172 31.01 6.98 -0.47
C SER A 172 29.51 6.76 -0.29
N THR A 173 28.70 7.06 -1.31
CA THR A 173 27.24 6.82 -1.31
C THR A 173 26.92 5.33 -1.35
N ARG A 174 27.68 4.53 -2.11
CA ARG A 174 27.46 3.07 -2.22
C ARG A 174 27.54 2.37 -0.87
N LYS A 175 28.46 2.82 0.01
CA LYS A 175 28.64 2.27 1.37
C LYS A 175 27.42 2.45 2.28
N LEU A 176 26.46 3.29 1.91
CA LEU A 176 25.22 3.48 2.66
C LEU A 176 24.18 2.38 2.38
N PHE A 177 24.40 1.56 1.35
CA PHE A 177 23.45 0.56 0.89
C PHE A 177 23.95 -0.86 1.17
N ALA A 178 23.05 -1.73 1.64
CA ALA A 178 23.26 -3.18 1.65
C ALA A 178 22.42 -3.83 0.54
N LYS A 179 22.86 -5.01 0.10
CA LYS A 179 22.14 -5.86 -0.85
C LYS A 179 21.31 -6.90 -0.11
N GLU A 180 20.12 -7.21 -0.61
CA GLU A 180 19.23 -8.26 -0.09
C GLU A 180 18.42 -8.87 -1.24
N SER A 181 18.01 -10.12 -1.10
CA SER A 181 17.12 -10.80 -2.04
C SER A 181 15.69 -10.82 -1.50
N VAL A 182 14.72 -10.32 -2.27
CA VAL A 182 13.33 -10.17 -1.84
C VAL A 182 12.32 -10.69 -2.86
N PHE A 183 11.18 -11.14 -2.36
CA PHE A 183 10.00 -11.48 -3.14
C PHE A 183 8.99 -10.34 -3.08
N ILE A 184 8.47 -9.94 -4.24
CA ILE A 184 7.65 -8.74 -4.38
C ILE A 184 6.37 -9.08 -5.14
N LYS A 185 5.22 -8.75 -4.56
CA LYS A 185 3.91 -9.02 -5.16
C LYS A 185 3.77 -8.31 -6.51
N GLY A 186 3.35 -9.03 -7.53
CA GLY A 186 3.18 -8.54 -8.90
C GLY A 186 4.49 -8.17 -9.62
N VAL A 187 5.66 -8.51 -9.07
CA VAL A 187 6.97 -8.22 -9.69
C VAL A 187 7.89 -9.46 -9.65
N ALA A 188 8.07 -10.04 -8.48
CA ALA A 188 9.04 -11.10 -8.20
C ALA A 188 8.47 -12.08 -7.17
N GLU A 189 7.35 -12.75 -7.52
CA GLU A 189 6.59 -13.57 -6.57
C GLU A 189 7.25 -14.94 -6.32
N HIS A 190 7.78 -15.56 -7.37
CA HIS A 190 8.32 -16.93 -7.31
C HIS A 190 9.85 -16.99 -7.31
N LYS A 191 10.51 -15.99 -7.90
CA LYS A 191 11.97 -15.87 -7.93
C LYS A 191 12.33 -14.55 -7.27
N PRO A 192 13.18 -14.53 -6.24
CA PRO A 192 13.50 -13.30 -5.56
C PRO A 192 14.31 -12.39 -6.49
N MET A 193 14.13 -11.09 -6.35
CA MET A 193 14.94 -10.08 -7.01
C MET A 193 15.91 -9.44 -6.02
N SER A 194 17.09 -9.06 -6.51
CA SER A 194 18.07 -8.34 -5.71
C SER A 194 17.66 -6.87 -5.58
N ILE A 195 17.72 -6.35 -4.36
CA ILE A 195 17.51 -4.94 -4.05
C ILE A 195 18.71 -4.39 -3.28
N HIS A 196 18.84 -3.07 -3.29
CA HIS A 196 19.74 -2.30 -2.45
C HIS A 196 18.93 -1.36 -1.57
N TYR A 197 19.28 -1.26 -0.29
CA TYR A 197 18.54 -0.43 0.67
C TYR A 197 19.46 0.30 1.65
N THR A 198 19.04 1.48 2.11
CA THR A 198 19.79 2.28 3.10
C THR A 198 19.79 1.61 4.48
N VAL A 199 20.93 1.05 4.90
CA VAL A 199 21.04 0.17 6.08
C VAL A 199 20.64 0.84 7.39
N GLN A 200 20.98 2.12 7.55
CA GLN A 200 20.75 2.85 8.80
C GLN A 200 19.27 3.21 9.02
N ASN A 201 18.46 3.24 7.96
CA ASN A 201 17.09 3.72 8.01
C ASN A 201 16.06 2.62 7.72
N THR A 202 16.42 1.66 6.85
CA THR A 202 15.51 0.65 6.32
C THR A 202 15.75 -0.72 6.95
N ARG A 203 14.68 -1.44 7.25
CA ARG A 203 14.65 -2.84 7.69
C ARG A 203 13.70 -3.60 6.77
N VAL A 204 14.26 -4.51 5.97
CA VAL A 204 13.47 -5.39 5.08
C VAL A 204 12.72 -6.41 5.95
N GLY A 205 11.38 -6.40 5.88
CA GLY A 205 10.53 -7.32 6.62
C GLY A 205 10.75 -8.78 6.22
N THR A 206 10.56 -9.71 7.16
CA THR A 206 10.73 -11.15 6.93
C THR A 206 9.75 -11.73 5.90
N SER A 207 8.57 -11.11 5.75
CA SER A 207 7.58 -11.46 4.72
C SER A 207 8.12 -11.32 3.30
N TYR A 208 9.04 -10.38 3.05
CA TYR A 208 9.70 -10.21 1.76
C TYR A 208 10.82 -11.23 1.51
N LYS A 209 11.18 -12.06 2.50
CA LYS A 209 12.30 -13.03 2.38
C LYS A 209 11.85 -14.42 1.99
N LYS A 210 10.53 -14.66 1.91
CA LYS A 210 9.94 -15.94 1.53
C LYS A 210 9.23 -15.79 0.19
N PRO A 211 9.24 -16.82 -0.68
CA PRO A 211 8.42 -16.82 -1.87
C PRO A 211 7.00 -16.40 -1.54
N LEU A 212 6.46 -15.51 -2.35
CA LEU A 212 5.02 -15.34 -2.44
C LEU A 212 4.55 -16.53 -3.26
N ALA A 213 4.64 -17.74 -2.69
CA ALA A 213 3.90 -18.88 -3.21
C ALA A 213 2.46 -18.41 -3.40
N ALA A 214 1.76 -18.94 -4.41
CA ALA A 214 0.35 -18.62 -4.61
C ALA A 214 -0.38 -18.93 -3.29
N VAL A 215 -0.57 -17.91 -2.46
CA VAL A 215 -1.13 -18.05 -1.12
C VAL A 215 -2.47 -18.72 -1.36
N GLN A 216 -2.57 -19.99 -0.96
CA GLN A 216 -3.83 -20.70 -1.09
C GLN A 216 -4.70 -20.13 0.01
N TRP A 217 -5.87 -19.63 -0.37
CA TRP A 217 -6.85 -19.16 0.59
C TRP A 217 -7.78 -20.32 0.90
N GLU A 218 -7.75 -20.78 2.14
CA GLU A 218 -8.75 -21.69 2.64
C GLU A 218 -9.97 -20.88 3.11
N THR A 219 -11.15 -21.49 3.07
CA THR A 219 -12.37 -20.91 3.60
C THR A 219 -13.14 -21.97 4.37
N GLU A 220 -13.37 -21.71 5.66
CA GLU A 220 -14.37 -22.44 6.44
C GLU A 220 -15.70 -21.70 6.35
N THR A 221 -16.76 -22.41 5.96
CA THR A 221 -18.09 -21.83 5.74
C THR A 221 -19.10 -22.50 6.66
N ASP A 222 -19.85 -21.70 7.40
CA ASP A 222 -21.00 -22.13 8.19
C ASP A 222 -22.26 -21.38 7.73
N GLN A 223 -23.41 -22.05 7.77
CA GLN A 223 -24.71 -21.48 7.39
C GLN A 223 -25.71 -21.67 8.52
N LEU A 224 -26.17 -20.55 9.08
CA LEU A 224 -27.02 -20.53 10.26
C LEU A 224 -28.13 -19.50 10.11
N ALA A 225 -29.30 -19.79 10.65
CA ALA A 225 -30.32 -18.78 10.86
C ALA A 225 -29.91 -17.84 12.01
N LEU A 226 -30.35 -16.57 11.96
CA LEU A 226 -30.08 -15.63 13.06
C LEU A 226 -30.58 -16.16 14.43
N LYS A 227 -31.67 -16.94 14.47
CA LYS A 227 -32.15 -17.58 15.69
C LYS A 227 -31.13 -18.56 16.28
N GLU A 228 -30.43 -19.31 15.42
CA GLU A 228 -29.43 -20.28 15.85
C GLU A 228 -28.19 -19.56 16.38
N ILE A 229 -27.75 -18.48 15.72
CA ILE A 229 -26.67 -17.60 16.20
C ILE A 229 -27.00 -17.07 17.61
N LYS A 230 -28.22 -16.55 17.82
CA LYS A 230 -28.66 -16.06 19.14
C LYS A 230 -28.76 -17.15 20.21
N ALA A 231 -28.97 -18.40 19.82
CA ALA A 231 -29.13 -19.53 20.73
C ALA A 231 -27.79 -20.19 21.12
N ARG A 232 -26.71 -19.95 20.36
CA ARG A 232 -25.38 -20.43 20.72
C ARG A 232 -24.79 -19.60 21.87
N GLN A 233 -23.66 -20.07 22.40
CA GLN A 233 -22.90 -19.33 23.40
C GLN A 233 -22.46 -17.97 22.83
N LYS A 234 -22.24 -17.00 23.72
CA LYS A 234 -21.79 -15.64 23.38
C LYS A 234 -20.57 -15.64 22.45
N ARG A 235 -19.69 -16.63 22.60
CA ARG A 235 -18.56 -16.86 21.74
C ARG A 235 -18.60 -18.28 21.21
N PHE A 236 -18.31 -18.44 19.93
CA PHE A 236 -18.29 -19.74 19.28
C PHE A 236 -16.98 -19.92 18.52
N SER A 237 -16.33 -21.07 18.73
CA SER A 237 -15.05 -21.41 18.12
C SER A 237 -15.23 -22.23 16.86
N TYR A 238 -14.49 -21.87 15.82
CA TYR A 238 -14.36 -22.61 14.57
C TYR A 238 -12.94 -23.13 14.45
N ASP A 239 -12.79 -24.46 14.45
CA ASP A 239 -11.51 -25.09 14.17
C ASP A 239 -11.12 -24.85 12.71
N LEU A 240 -9.87 -24.43 12.49
CA LEU A 240 -9.32 -24.27 11.15
C LEU A 240 -8.68 -25.58 10.71
N LYS A 241 -8.95 -26.03 9.48
CA LYS A 241 -8.34 -27.26 8.95
C LYS A 241 -6.81 -27.20 8.83
N LYS A 242 -6.26 -25.99 8.73
CA LYS A 242 -4.83 -25.71 8.56
C LYS A 242 -4.46 -24.47 9.36
N GLU A 243 -3.22 -24.40 9.80
CA GLU A 243 -2.67 -23.20 10.44
C GLU A 243 -2.55 -22.06 9.43
N PRO A 244 -3.07 -20.86 9.73
CA PRO A 244 -2.88 -19.70 8.87
C PRO A 244 -1.40 -19.33 8.73
N LEU A 245 -0.95 -19.08 7.49
CA LEU A 245 0.40 -18.58 7.19
C LEU A 245 0.66 -17.21 7.84
N ASP A 246 -0.38 -16.38 7.95
CA ASP A 246 -0.36 -15.08 8.61
C ASP A 246 -1.72 -14.83 9.29
N PRO A 247 -1.82 -14.99 10.62
CA PRO A 247 -3.05 -14.73 11.36
C PRO A 247 -3.60 -13.31 11.21
N ALA A 248 -2.74 -12.32 10.92
CA ALA A 248 -3.18 -10.93 10.71
C ALA A 248 -3.94 -10.73 9.39
N GLN A 249 -3.89 -11.71 8.49
CA GLN A 249 -4.63 -11.71 7.22
C GLN A 249 -5.91 -12.54 7.27
N LEU A 250 -6.23 -13.16 8.42
CA LEU A 250 -7.50 -13.84 8.62
C LEU A 250 -8.65 -12.86 8.52
N LYS A 251 -9.75 -13.25 7.87
CA LYS A 251 -10.97 -12.44 7.72
C LYS A 251 -12.22 -13.25 7.98
N VAL A 252 -13.15 -12.69 8.74
CA VAL A 252 -14.50 -13.23 8.87
C VAL A 252 -15.44 -12.41 8.00
N LYS A 253 -16.00 -13.01 6.96
CA LYS A 253 -16.98 -12.38 6.08
C LYS A 253 -18.36 -12.95 6.36
N VAL A 254 -19.32 -12.07 6.62
CA VAL A 254 -20.70 -12.45 6.89
C VAL A 254 -21.57 -12.04 5.72
N THR A 255 -22.25 -12.98 5.07
CA THR A 255 -23.17 -12.75 3.95
C THR A 255 -24.60 -13.05 4.38
N PHE A 256 -25.52 -12.13 4.12
CA PHE A 256 -26.92 -12.25 4.54
C PHE A 256 -27.89 -11.67 3.49
N PRO A 257 -29.19 -12.01 3.52
CA PRO A 257 -30.17 -11.45 2.62
C PRO A 257 -30.26 -9.93 2.76
N HIS A 258 -30.36 -9.20 1.65
CA HIS A 258 -30.65 -7.77 1.73
C HIS A 258 -32.09 -7.56 2.18
N VAL A 259 -32.29 -6.84 3.28
CA VAL A 259 -33.60 -6.54 3.86
C VAL A 259 -33.89 -5.06 3.76
N HIS A 260 -35.13 -4.72 3.38
CA HIS A 260 -35.63 -3.36 3.42
C HIS A 260 -37.07 -3.37 3.91
N SER A 261 -37.36 -2.59 4.95
CA SER A 261 -38.66 -2.55 5.62
C SER A 261 -39.09 -3.95 6.11
N GLY A 262 -38.15 -4.71 6.66
CA GLY A 262 -38.37 -6.06 7.19
C GLY A 262 -38.72 -7.12 6.14
N ARG A 263 -38.60 -6.84 4.84
CA ARG A 263 -38.82 -7.82 3.76
C ARG A 263 -37.53 -8.08 2.99
N LYS A 264 -37.22 -9.36 2.76
CA LYS A 264 -36.10 -9.80 1.91
C LYS A 264 -36.32 -9.34 0.47
N LYS A 265 -35.33 -8.69 -0.12
CA LYS A 265 -35.32 -8.37 -1.56
C LYS A 265 -34.80 -9.58 -2.34
N LYS A 266 -35.59 -10.07 -3.30
CA LYS A 266 -35.27 -11.27 -4.07
C LYS A 266 -34.01 -11.03 -4.90
N GLY A 267 -33.05 -11.96 -4.84
CA GLY A 267 -31.81 -11.92 -5.62
C GLY A 267 -30.73 -10.97 -5.09
N LEU A 268 -30.99 -10.24 -4.00
CA LEU A 268 -30.01 -9.33 -3.39
C LEU A 268 -29.49 -9.91 -2.08
N VAL A 269 -28.17 -9.91 -1.95
CA VAL A 269 -27.44 -10.24 -0.72
C VAL A 269 -26.58 -9.05 -0.32
N SER A 270 -26.38 -8.90 0.98
CA SER A 270 -25.44 -7.97 1.59
C SER A 270 -24.32 -8.76 2.24
N PHE A 271 -23.16 -8.14 2.38
CA PHE A 271 -22.05 -8.73 3.11
C PHE A 271 -21.32 -7.66 3.91
N VAL A 272 -20.69 -8.09 5.00
CA VAL A 272 -19.79 -7.26 5.82
C VAL A 272 -18.55 -8.05 6.18
N ASP A 273 -17.42 -7.37 6.28
CA ASP A 273 -16.26 -7.89 7.00
C ASP A 273 -16.52 -7.66 8.50
N PHE A 274 -16.42 -8.71 9.29
CA PHE A 274 -16.78 -8.71 10.71
C PHE A 274 -15.52 -8.78 11.56
N ASP A 275 -15.27 -7.75 12.36
CA ASP A 275 -13.99 -7.58 13.06
C ASP A 275 -13.99 -8.11 14.51
N SER A 276 -15.15 -8.52 15.05
CA SER A 276 -15.25 -8.99 16.44
C SER A 276 -14.98 -10.49 16.55
N TYR A 277 -13.74 -10.89 16.28
CA TYR A 277 -13.24 -12.26 16.45
C TYR A 277 -11.82 -12.27 17.05
N ARG A 278 -11.40 -13.44 17.53
CA ARG A 278 -10.03 -13.72 17.97
C ARG A 278 -9.53 -14.99 17.30
N PHE A 279 -8.28 -14.98 16.86
CA PHE A 279 -7.56 -16.20 16.48
C PHE A 279 -6.72 -16.68 17.66
N ASP A 280 -6.67 -17.99 17.88
CA ASP A 280 -5.84 -18.61 18.90
C ASP A 280 -5.47 -20.04 18.50
N THR A 281 -4.55 -20.65 19.26
CA THR A 281 -4.15 -22.05 19.07
C THR A 281 -4.21 -22.78 20.41
N GLU A 282 -5.04 -23.82 20.49
CA GLU A 282 -5.17 -24.66 21.69
C GLU A 282 -4.74 -26.09 21.39
N ALA A 283 -3.82 -26.63 22.20
CA ALA A 283 -3.23 -27.97 22.00
C ALA A 283 -2.65 -28.21 20.58
N GLY A 284 -2.18 -27.15 19.91
CA GLY A 284 -1.65 -27.21 18.54
C GLY A 284 -2.72 -27.15 17.45
N GLN A 285 -4.01 -27.07 17.80
CA GLN A 285 -5.10 -26.89 16.85
C GLN A 285 -5.45 -25.40 16.72
N PRO A 286 -5.33 -24.80 15.52
CA PRO A 286 -5.73 -23.42 15.27
C PRO A 286 -7.25 -23.27 15.24
N PHE A 287 -7.79 -22.22 15.88
CA PHE A 287 -9.22 -21.90 15.82
C PHE A 287 -9.49 -20.40 15.81
N VAL A 288 -10.71 -20.03 15.40
CA VAL A 288 -11.23 -18.66 15.43
C VAL A 288 -12.45 -18.60 16.32
N GLU A 289 -12.38 -17.79 17.36
CA GLU A 289 -13.50 -17.48 18.26
C GLU A 289 -14.23 -16.23 17.75
N ILE A 290 -15.51 -16.36 17.39
CA ILE A 290 -16.35 -15.25 16.92
C ILE A 290 -17.29 -14.80 18.05
N ASP A 291 -17.39 -13.48 18.29
CA ASP A 291 -18.37 -12.92 19.22
C ASP A 291 -19.77 -12.91 18.58
N TYR A 292 -20.56 -13.93 18.93
CA TYR A 292 -21.90 -14.15 18.39
C TYR A 292 -22.93 -13.13 18.89
N ASP A 293 -22.73 -12.54 20.08
CA ASP A 293 -23.58 -11.45 20.57
C ASP A 293 -23.41 -10.20 19.69
N ALA A 294 -22.16 -9.85 19.38
CA ALA A 294 -21.84 -8.74 18.49
C ALA A 294 -22.35 -9.01 17.06
N LEU A 295 -22.21 -10.25 16.58
CA LEU A 295 -22.70 -10.68 15.27
C LEU A 295 -24.22 -10.57 15.18
N ALA A 296 -24.96 -11.06 16.18
CA ALA A 296 -26.41 -11.00 16.22
C ALA A 296 -26.93 -9.56 16.27
N LYS A 297 -26.27 -8.67 17.03
CA LYS A 297 -26.59 -7.23 17.06
C LYS A 297 -26.38 -6.57 15.70
N MET A 298 -25.28 -6.89 15.01
CA MET A 298 -24.98 -6.38 13.68
C MET A 298 -26.01 -6.87 12.65
N LEU A 299 -26.39 -8.15 12.67
CA LEU A 299 -27.42 -8.68 11.77
C LEU A 299 -28.79 -8.04 12.04
N ALA A 300 -29.14 -7.82 13.30
CA ALA A 300 -30.39 -7.16 13.68
C ALA A 300 -30.43 -5.69 13.24
N SER A 301 -29.31 -4.96 13.28
CA SER A 301 -29.25 -3.58 12.77
C SER A 301 -29.43 -3.47 11.25
N HIS A 302 -29.24 -4.59 10.53
CA HIS A 302 -29.55 -4.73 9.11
C HIS A 302 -30.93 -5.36 8.85
N GLU A 303 -31.82 -5.36 9.85
CA GLU A 303 -33.18 -5.90 9.80
C GLU A 303 -33.27 -7.41 9.45
N VAL A 304 -32.18 -8.16 9.62
CA VAL A 304 -32.18 -9.62 9.39
C VAL A 304 -33.09 -10.28 10.42
N LYS A 305 -34.01 -11.14 9.97
CA LYS A 305 -34.97 -11.84 10.83
C LYS A 305 -34.43 -13.18 11.32
N ASP A 306 -34.96 -13.64 12.45
CA ASP A 306 -34.55 -14.87 13.14
C ASP A 306 -34.50 -16.12 12.24
N ASN A 307 -35.43 -16.25 11.29
CA ASN A 307 -35.50 -17.39 10.37
C ASN A 307 -34.68 -17.22 9.08
N MET A 308 -33.97 -16.10 8.91
CA MET A 308 -33.17 -15.84 7.72
C MET A 308 -31.79 -16.47 7.88
N GLN A 309 -31.39 -17.21 6.85
CA GLN A 309 -30.07 -17.83 6.73
C GLN A 309 -28.98 -16.79 6.49
N VAL A 310 -27.87 -16.95 7.19
CA VAL A 310 -26.66 -16.14 7.14
C VAL A 310 -25.48 -17.10 6.90
N THR A 311 -24.55 -16.69 6.04
CA THR A 311 -23.32 -17.43 5.76
C THR A 311 -22.16 -16.74 6.45
N ILE A 312 -21.39 -17.48 7.22
CA ILE A 312 -20.15 -17.02 7.87
C ILE A 312 -19.00 -17.72 7.15
N ASP A 313 -18.18 -16.95 6.46
CA ASP A 313 -16.95 -17.42 5.81
C ASP A 313 -15.73 -16.96 6.62
N ILE A 314 -14.90 -17.89 7.07
CA ILE A 314 -13.61 -17.62 7.72
C ILE A 314 -12.52 -17.89 6.70
N LYS A 315 -11.90 -16.83 6.19
CA LYS A 315 -10.90 -16.88 5.12
C LYS A 315 -9.52 -16.64 5.67
N TYR A 316 -8.57 -17.52 5.34
CA TYR A 316 -7.21 -17.40 5.83
C TYR A 316 -6.20 -17.94 4.83
N PRO A 317 -4.99 -17.35 4.79
CA PRO A 317 -3.93 -17.80 3.91
C PRO A 317 -3.29 -19.08 4.46
N THR A 318 -2.97 -20.04 3.60
CA THR A 318 -2.18 -21.23 3.93
C THR A 318 -0.99 -21.38 2.98
N ALA A 319 0.01 -22.15 3.42
CA ALA A 319 1.14 -22.55 2.59
C ALA A 319 0.74 -23.53 1.48
#